data_AF-A0A838TDQ4-F1
#
_entry.id   AF-A0A838TDQ4-F1
#
_cell.length_a   1.000
_cell.length_b   1.000
_cell.length_c   1.000
_cell.angle_alpha   90.00
_cell.angle_beta   90.00
_cell.angle_gamma   90.00
#
_symmetry.space_group_name_H-M   'P 1'
#
loop_
_entity.id
_entity.type
_entity.pdbx_description
1 polymer ?
#
loop_
_entity_poly.entity_id
_entity_poly.type
_entity_poly.pdbx_seq_one_letter_code
_entity_poly.pdbx_strand_id
1 'polypeptide(L)'
;MTTRFNARLSGIFIRRSADGGQTWDADRLVRRVQVWQADPQVQVDGNGTVYAVWLSGPNWKSALIKSFDHGATWTEPVVIAPPCNGPIIPGWWFHPTARMSTSG
;
A
#
# COMPACT_ATOMS: atom_id res chain seq x y z
N MET A 1 -3.76 1.40 -6.64
CA MET A 1 -2.75 2.30 -6.04
C MET A 1 -1.71 2.60 -7.10
N THR A 2 -1.27 3.84 -7.25
CA THR A 2 -0.28 4.23 -8.28
C THR A 2 0.90 4.89 -7.60
N THR A 3 2.11 4.47 -7.95
CA THR A 3 3.35 5.20 -7.66
C THR A 3 3.63 6.13 -8.83
N ARG A 4 3.90 7.42 -8.57
CA ARG A 4 4.36 8.35 -9.61
C ARG A 4 5.83 8.71 -9.40
N PHE A 5 6.65 8.51 -10.43
CA PHE A 5 8.01 9.02 -10.48
C PHE A 5 7.96 10.46 -11.01
N ASN A 6 8.73 11.37 -10.41
CA ASN A 6 8.88 12.78 -10.83
C ASN A 6 7.77 13.79 -10.40
N ALA A 7 6.99 13.49 -9.37
CA ALA A 7 6.22 14.52 -8.67
C ALA A 7 7.16 15.30 -7.71
N ARG A 8 6.91 16.61 -7.49
CA ARG A 8 7.62 17.44 -6.47
C ARG A 8 7.59 16.82 -5.05
N LEU A 9 6.77 15.79 -4.85
CA LEU A 9 6.63 14.97 -3.66
C LEU A 9 6.62 13.48 -4.05
N SER A 10 7.56 12.69 -3.53
CA SER A 10 7.41 11.22 -3.54
C SER A 10 6.40 10.84 -2.45
N GLY A 11 5.51 9.89 -2.77
CA GLY A 11 4.42 9.56 -1.88
C GLY A 11 3.54 8.43 -2.38
N ILE A 12 2.75 7.91 -1.44
CA ILE A 12 1.72 6.93 -1.69
C ILE A 12 0.42 7.66 -1.95
N PHE A 13 -0.23 7.32 -3.07
CA PHE A 13 -1.51 7.91 -3.48
C PHE A 13 -2.56 6.83 -3.67
N ILE A 14 -3.79 7.15 -3.28
CA ILE A 14 -4.97 6.33 -3.55
C ILE A 14 -5.96 7.13 -4.40
N ARG A 15 -6.69 6.41 -5.25
CA ARG A 15 -7.92 6.87 -5.86
C ARG A 15 -9.01 5.88 -5.51
N ARG A 16 -10.23 6.38 -5.36
CA ARG A 16 -11.42 5.62 -5.04
C ARG A 16 -12.43 5.81 -6.14
N SER A 17 -13.21 4.78 -6.40
CA SER A 17 -14.40 4.82 -7.22
C SER A 17 -15.60 4.43 -6.36
N ALA A 18 -16.74 5.09 -6.57
CA ALA A 18 -18.00 4.75 -5.92
C ALA A 18 -18.97 4.01 -6.86
N ASP A 19 -18.61 3.84 -8.13
CA ASP A 19 -19.48 3.35 -9.21
C ASP A 19 -18.91 2.11 -9.91
N GLY A 20 -18.17 1.28 -9.18
CA GLY A 20 -17.60 0.04 -9.71
C GLY A 20 -16.43 0.26 -10.68
N GLY A 21 -15.77 1.40 -10.61
CA GLY A 21 -14.57 1.72 -11.38
C GLY A 21 -14.84 2.52 -12.66
N GLN A 22 -16.06 2.98 -12.90
CA GLN A 22 -16.42 3.77 -14.09
C GLN A 22 -15.85 5.19 -13.98
N THR A 23 -15.94 5.80 -12.80
CA THR A 23 -15.30 7.08 -12.49
C THR A 23 -14.41 6.95 -11.25
N TRP A 24 -13.43 7.84 -11.16
CA TRP A 24 -12.44 7.85 -10.08
C TRP A 24 -12.29 9.26 -9.52
N ASP A 25 -12.25 9.34 -8.20
CA ASP A 25 -11.88 10.56 -7.47
C ASP A 25 -10.45 11.01 -7.86
N ALA A 26 -10.14 12.28 -7.60
CA ALA A 26 -8.81 12.82 -7.77
C ALA A 26 -7.76 12.09 -6.89
N ASP A 27 -6.49 12.15 -7.30
CA ASP A 27 -5.37 11.57 -6.55
C ASP A 27 -5.35 12.11 -5.12
N ARG A 28 -5.46 11.22 -4.13
CA ARG A 28 -5.39 11.57 -2.72
C ARG A 28 -4.07 11.10 -2.12
N LEU A 29 -3.29 12.05 -1.63
CA LEU A 29 -2.04 11.76 -0.93
C LEU A 29 -2.37 11.04 0.38
N VAL A 30 -1.90 9.81 0.49
CA VAL A 30 -2.05 8.98 1.69
C VAL A 30 -0.87 9.20 2.62
N ARG A 31 0.35 9.21 2.06
CA ARG A 31 1.57 9.39 2.84
C ARG A 31 2.66 10.02 1.98
N ARG A 32 3.34 11.03 2.53
CA ARG A 32 4.62 11.50 1.97
C ARG A 32 5.69 10.48 2.28
N VAL A 33 6.45 10.10 1.27
CA VAL A 33 7.55 9.13 1.38
C VAL A 33 8.77 9.76 0.73
N GLN A 34 9.85 9.91 1.51
CA GLN A 34 11.10 10.52 1.04
C GLN A 34 12.21 9.47 0.79
N VAL A 35 11.81 8.21 0.73
CA VAL A 35 12.69 7.06 0.50
C VAL A 35 12.15 6.27 -0.69
N TRP A 36 12.91 5.30 -1.20
CA TRP A 36 12.41 4.44 -2.27
C TRP A 36 11.13 3.71 -1.86
N GLN A 37 10.20 3.60 -2.80
CA GLN A 37 8.97 2.85 -2.64
C GLN A 37 8.71 1.96 -3.87
N ALA A 38 8.23 0.75 -3.63
CA ALA A 38 7.91 -0.23 -4.66
C ALA A 38 6.72 -1.11 -4.25
N ASP A 39 6.17 -1.82 -5.22
CA ASP A 39 5.16 -2.87 -5.08
C ASP A 39 3.97 -2.51 -4.19
N PRO A 40 3.22 -1.44 -4.53
CA PRO A 40 2.05 -1.07 -3.77
C PRO A 40 0.94 -2.10 -3.93
N GLN A 41 0.32 -2.51 -2.82
CA GLN A 41 -0.93 -3.27 -2.81
C GLN A 41 -1.98 -2.60 -1.95
N VAL A 42 -3.25 -2.86 -2.28
CA VAL A 42 -4.41 -2.38 -1.53
C VAL A 42 -5.47 -3.48 -1.44
N GLN A 43 -6.08 -3.63 -0.27
CA GLN A 43 -7.21 -4.53 -0.03
C GLN A 43 -8.25 -3.85 0.85
N VAL A 44 -9.53 -4.14 0.61
CA VAL A 44 -10.65 -3.65 1.41
C VAL A 44 -11.33 -4.86 2.06
N ASP A 45 -11.59 -4.81 3.36
CA ASP A 45 -12.31 -5.86 4.06
C ASP A 45 -13.83 -5.69 3.95
N GLY A 46 -14.61 -6.63 4.50
CA GLY A 46 -16.08 -6.59 4.45
C GLY A 46 -16.72 -5.46 5.26
N ASN A 47 -16.00 -4.83 6.20
CA ASN A 47 -16.52 -3.68 6.96
C ASN A 47 -16.11 -2.34 6.33
N GLY A 48 -15.32 -2.36 5.25
CA GLY A 48 -14.85 -1.17 4.53
C GLY A 48 -13.50 -0.63 5.02
N THR A 49 -12.81 -1.32 5.93
CA THR A 49 -11.45 -0.98 6.31
C THR A 49 -10.53 -1.23 5.12
N VAL A 50 -9.75 -0.21 4.77
CA VAL A 50 -8.80 -0.24 3.66
C VAL A 50 -7.40 -0.46 4.21
N TYR A 51 -6.68 -1.40 3.62
CA TYR A 51 -5.30 -1.75 3.95
C TYR A 51 -4.43 -1.41 2.76
N ALA A 52 -3.37 -0.65 2.97
CA ALA A 52 -2.39 -0.34 1.93
C ALA A 52 -0.99 -0.73 2.39
N VAL A 53 -0.28 -1.48 1.55
CA VAL A 53 1.08 -1.96 1.83
C VAL A 53 2.01 -1.60 0.68
N TRP A 54 3.27 -1.31 0.98
CA TRP A 54 4.33 -1.09 -0.01
C TRP A 54 5.69 -1.52 0.56
N LEU A 55 6.65 -1.78 -0.33
CA LEU A 55 8.06 -1.90 0.04
C LEU A 55 8.64 -0.51 0.23
N SER A 56 9.33 -0.29 1.34
CA SER A 56 9.83 1.03 1.74
C SER A 56 11.31 1.01 2.14
N GLY A 57 12.03 2.02 1.64
CA GLY A 57 13.41 2.29 2.00
C GLY A 57 14.43 1.39 1.30
N PRO A 58 15.73 1.62 1.55
CA PRO A 58 16.83 0.90 0.89
C PRO A 58 16.88 -0.59 1.23
N ASN A 59 16.21 -0.98 2.32
CA ASN A 59 16.13 -2.37 2.77
C ASN A 59 14.77 -3.01 2.44
N TRP A 60 13.93 -2.39 1.60
CA TRP A 60 12.67 -2.96 1.12
C TRP A 60 11.81 -3.60 2.23
N LYS A 61 11.60 -2.87 3.32
CA LYS A 61 10.73 -3.32 4.42
C LYS A 61 9.28 -3.18 3.99
N SER A 62 8.42 -4.13 4.37
CA SER A 62 6.98 -4.00 4.12
C SER A 62 6.36 -3.05 5.14
N ALA A 63 5.85 -1.92 4.67
CA ALA A 63 5.14 -0.94 5.48
C ALA A 63 3.63 -1.03 5.21
N LEU A 64 2.82 -1.11 6.26
CA LEU A 64 1.36 -1.19 6.22
C LEU A 64 0.74 0.03 6.90
N ILE A 65 -0.31 0.57 6.29
CA ILE A 65 -1.25 1.51 6.91
C ILE A 65 -2.67 1.00 6.72
N LYS A 66 -3.56 1.50 7.57
CA LYS A 66 -4.99 1.19 7.51
C LYS A 66 -5.82 2.47 7.51
N SER A 67 -7.03 2.36 6.98
CA SER A 67 -8.07 3.38 7.06
C SER A 67 -9.36 2.69 7.49
N PHE A 68 -9.99 3.21 8.53
CA PHE A 68 -11.26 2.68 9.06
C PHE A 68 -12.48 3.45 8.53
N ASP A 69 -12.26 4.39 7.61
CA ASP A 69 -13.25 5.33 7.09
C ASP A 69 -13.20 5.37 5.56
N HIS A 70 -13.11 4.19 4.93
CA HIS A 70 -13.16 4.01 3.47
C HIS A 70 -12.11 4.81 2.70
N GLY A 71 -10.92 4.95 3.28
CA GLY A 71 -9.78 5.66 2.70
C GLY A 71 -9.75 7.15 3.02
N ALA A 72 -10.58 7.68 3.93
CA ALA A 72 -10.70 9.11 4.25
C ALA A 72 -9.70 9.63 5.30
N THR A 73 -9.16 8.76 6.15
CA THR A 73 -7.99 9.02 7.02
C THR A 73 -7.16 7.75 7.14
N TRP A 74 -5.89 7.88 7.51
CA TRP A 74 -4.94 6.77 7.54
C TRP A 74 -4.16 6.76 8.84
N THR A 75 -3.85 5.56 9.33
CA THR A 75 -2.97 5.35 10.49
C THR A 75 -1.51 5.69 10.16
N GLU A 76 -0.68 5.80 11.19
CA GLU A 76 0.77 5.75 11.01
C GLU A 76 1.22 4.39 10.44
N PRO A 77 2.30 4.33 9.64
CA PRO A 77 2.84 3.11 9.08
C PRO A 77 3.40 2.19 10.15
N VAL A 78 3.08 0.91 10.01
CA VAL A 78 3.66 -0.18 10.80
C VAL A 78 4.51 -1.03 9.87
N VAL A 79 5.74 -1.33 10.29
CA VAL A 79 6.59 -2.30 9.58
C VAL A 79 6.12 -3.70 9.95
N ILE A 80 5.66 -4.45 8.95
CA ILE A 80 5.04 -5.78 9.15
C ILE A 80 5.93 -6.94 8.70
N ALA A 81 7.07 -6.66 8.09
CA ALA A 81 8.06 -7.67 7.72
C ALA A 81 9.49 -7.09 7.75
N PRO A 82 10.50 -7.93 8.06
CA PRO A 82 11.91 -7.55 7.91
C PRO A 82 12.27 -7.27 6.44
N PRO A 83 13.46 -6.70 6.19
CA PRO A 83 13.98 -6.50 4.84
C PRO A 83 13.84 -7.73 3.95
N CYS A 84 13.39 -7.56 2.71
CA CYS A 84 13.30 -8.68 1.76
C CYS A 84 14.68 -9.17 1.26
N ASN A 85 15.77 -8.56 1.75
CA ASN A 85 17.16 -8.79 1.34
C ASN A 85 17.79 -10.06 1.99
N GLY A 86 16.98 -11.00 2.50
CA GLY A 86 17.46 -12.32 2.93
C GLY A 86 18.04 -13.12 1.74
N PRO A 87 18.83 -14.19 1.96
CA PRO A 87 19.50 -14.91 0.88
C PRO A 87 18.49 -15.29 -0.20
N ILE A 88 18.76 -14.80 -1.41
CA ILE A 88 17.94 -14.99 -2.62
C ILE A 88 17.61 -16.47 -2.81
N ILE A 89 16.38 -16.88 -2.52
CA ILE A 89 15.88 -18.20 -2.89
C ILE A 89 15.33 -18.06 -4.32
N PRO A 90 15.93 -18.72 -5.33
CA PRO A 90 15.43 -18.63 -6.70
C PRO A 90 14.01 -19.22 -6.78
N GLY A 91 13.04 -18.43 -7.27
CA GLY A 91 11.69 -18.92 -7.59
C GLY A 91 10.53 -18.20 -6.91
N TRP A 92 10.78 -17.32 -5.94
CA TRP A 92 9.73 -16.51 -5.30
C TRP A 92 9.69 -15.12 -5.92
N TRP A 93 8.85 -14.94 -6.95
CA TRP A 93 8.58 -13.61 -7.50
C TRP A 93 7.81 -12.78 -6.47
N PHE A 94 8.48 -11.71 -6.04
CA PHE A 94 8.13 -10.76 -5.00
C PHE A 94 6.76 -10.11 -5.20
N HIS A 95 5.84 -10.38 -4.28
CA HIS A 95 4.64 -9.57 -4.10
C HIS A 95 4.31 -9.58 -2.60
N PRO A 96 4.32 -8.43 -1.88
CA PRO A 96 3.80 -8.37 -0.52
C PRO A 96 2.29 -8.62 -0.58
N THR A 97 1.86 -9.88 -0.63
CA THR A 97 0.46 -10.22 -0.86
C THR A 97 -0.34 -9.92 0.40
N ALA A 98 -1.20 -8.91 0.36
CA ALA A 98 -2.25 -8.79 1.35
C ALA A 98 -3.29 -9.90 1.07
N ARG A 99 -3.38 -10.88 1.96
CA ARG A 99 -4.51 -11.83 2.01
C ARG A 99 -5.22 -11.67 3.35
N MET A 100 -6.40 -11.08 3.34
CA MET A 100 -7.33 -11.20 4.45
C MET A 100 -7.84 -12.64 4.55
N SER A 101 -7.68 -13.26 5.73
CA SER A 101 -8.45 -14.44 6.11
C SER A 101 -9.72 -13.95 6.79
N THR A 102 -10.88 -14.24 6.18
CA THR A 102 -12.17 -14.06 6.86
C THR A 102 -12.35 -15.25 7.79
N SER A 103 -12.12 -15.06 9.10
CA SER A 103 -12.69 -15.97 10.09
C SER A 103 -14.20 -15.73 10.12
N GLY A 104 -14.96 -16.78 9.80
CA GLY A 104 -16.42 -16.78 9.89
C GLY A 104 -16.93 -16.68 11.33
#